data_AF-A0A6V7KGZ5-F1
#
_entry.id   AF-A0A6V7KGZ5-F1
#
_cell.length_a   1.000
_cell.length_b   1.000
_cell.length_c   1.000
_cell.angle_alpha   90.00
_cell.angle_beta   90.00
_cell.angle_gamma   90.00
#
_symmetry.space_group_name_H-M   'P 1'
#
loop_
_entity.id
_entity.type
_entity.pdbx_description
1 polymer ?
#
loop_
_entity_poly.entity_id
_entity_poly.type
_entity_poly.pdbx_seq_one_letter_code
_entity_poly.pdbx_strand_id
1 'polypeptide(L)'
;IISYRVDINMRFRTSSSDGLLLWSGRQSDPQEQKDENDDFLAVGLNQGYLTLAYNLGSGEAILRYNLTRLDDDLWHRIRVV
;
A
#
# COMPACT_ATOMS: atom_id res chain seq x y z
N ILE A 1 16.71 -18.09 11.22
CA ILE A 1 16.07 -17.85 9.90
C ILE A 1 14.89 -16.94 10.17
N ILE A 2 15.05 -15.64 9.90
CA ILE A 2 13.95 -14.67 10.06
C ILE A 2 13.15 -14.73 8.76
N SER A 3 11.86 -15.03 8.84
CA SER A 3 10.98 -15.04 7.66
C SER A 3 10.53 -13.61 7.39
N TYR A 4 11.05 -12.98 6.34
CA TYR A 4 10.68 -11.63 5.90
C TYR A 4 9.40 -11.62 5.05
N ARG A 5 8.41 -12.44 5.39
CA ARG A 5 7.16 -12.55 4.61
C ARG A 5 6.08 -11.68 5.22
N VAL A 6 5.49 -10.84 4.38
CA VAL A 6 4.30 -10.05 4.71
C VAL A 6 3.09 -10.75 4.10
N ASP A 7 2.10 -11.09 4.92
CA ASP A 7 0.78 -11.53 4.44
C ASP A 7 -0.27 -10.56 4.98
N ILE A 8 -0.90 -9.82 4.09
CA ILE A 8 -1.97 -8.88 4.42
C ILE A 8 -3.24 -9.43 3.82
N ASN A 9 -4.24 -9.72 4.66
CA ASN A 9 -5.59 -10.08 4.23
C ASN A 9 -6.57 -9.03 4.74
N MET A 10 -7.25 -8.34 3.84
CA MET A 10 -8.16 -7.24 4.18
C MET A 10 -9.47 -7.36 3.39
N ARG A 11 -10.58 -6.95 4.00
CA ARG A 11 -11.83 -6.66 3.30
C ARG A 11 -12.19 -5.20 3.46
N PHE A 12 -12.61 -4.57 2.37
CA PHE A 12 -13.05 -3.17 2.37
C PHE A 12 -14.22 -2.98 1.39
N ARG A 13 -14.91 -1.85 1.55
CA ARG A 13 -15.95 -1.35 0.65
C ARG A 13 -15.81 0.16 0.57
N THR A 14 -15.85 0.72 -0.63
CA THR A 14 -15.73 2.16 -0.86
C THR A 14 -16.37 2.55 -2.19
N SER A 15 -16.87 3.78 -2.26
CA SER A 15 -17.24 4.46 -3.51
C SER A 15 -16.22 5.52 -3.93
N SER A 16 -15.18 5.75 -3.11
CA SER A 16 -14.08 6.67 -3.44
C SER A 16 -13.09 5.99 -4.37
N SER A 17 -12.77 6.64 -5.49
CA SER A 17 -11.75 6.18 -6.45
C SER A 17 -10.33 6.31 -5.90
N ASP A 18 -10.09 7.18 -4.92
CA ASP A 18 -8.77 7.41 -4.33
C ASP A 18 -8.85 7.26 -2.81
N GLY A 19 -7.84 6.61 -2.23
CA GLY A 19 -7.78 6.44 -0.78
C GLY A 19 -6.67 5.52 -0.31
N LEU A 20 -6.15 5.80 0.88
CA LEU A 20 -5.17 4.95 1.56
C LEU A 20 -5.90 3.92 2.42
N LEU A 21 -5.60 2.63 2.22
CA LEU A 21 -6.19 1.53 2.98
C LEU A 21 -5.25 1.06 4.10
N LEU A 22 -3.95 0.99 3.83
CA LEU A 22 -2.93 0.58 4.78
C LEU A 22 -1.63 1.32 4.48
N TRP A 23 -0.95 1.76 5.53
CA TRP A 23 0.42 2.26 5.47
C TRP A 23 1.22 1.70 6.64
N SER A 24 2.45 1.30 6.37
CA SER A 24 3.43 0.90 7.37
C SER A 24 4.79 1.39 6.90
N GLY A 25 5.48 2.15 7.74
CA GLY A 25 6.81 2.65 7.43
C GLY A 25 7.47 3.18 8.68
N ARG A 26 8.73 3.60 8.55
CA ARG A 26 9.43 4.27 9.65
C ARG A 26 8.83 5.65 9.85
N GLN A 27 8.54 5.98 11.10
CA GLN A 27 8.28 7.36 11.48
C GLN A 27 9.64 7.99 11.78
N SER A 28 10.15 8.78 10.83
CA SER A 28 11.39 9.55 11.01
C SER A 28 11.18 10.58 12.14
N ASP A 29 12.16 10.74 13.03
CA ASP A 29 12.12 11.81 14.02
C ASP A 29 12.04 13.16 13.28
N PRO A 30 11.24 14.15 13.72
CA PRO A 30 11.22 15.47 13.10
C PRO A 30 12.60 16.14 12.95
N GLN A 31 13.60 15.73 13.74
CA GLN A 31 15.00 16.18 13.64
C GLN A 31 15.85 15.35 12.67
N GLU A 32 15.40 14.15 12.28
CA GLU A 32 16.06 13.33 11.26
C GLU A 32 15.71 13.87 9.86
N GLN A 33 16.72 14.01 9.01
CA GLN A 33 16.48 14.29 7.59
C GLN A 33 15.68 13.13 7.01
N LYS A 34 14.49 13.43 6.51
CA LYS A 34 13.64 12.46 5.82
C LYS A 34 14.43 11.91 4.63
N ASP A 35 14.88 10.66 4.76
CA ASP A 35 15.60 9.99 3.69
C ASP A 35 14.58 9.50 2.67
N GLU A 36 14.82 9.78 1.39
CA GLU A 36 14.01 9.23 0.30
C GLU A 36 14.06 7.69 0.28
N ASN A 37 15.01 7.09 1.00
CA ASN A 37 15.19 5.66 1.18
C ASN A 37 14.51 5.08 2.43
N ASP A 38 13.68 5.84 3.14
CA ASP A 38 12.96 5.29 4.29
C ASP A 38 12.02 4.14 3.86
N ASP A 39 12.16 3.00 4.54
CA ASP A 39 11.37 1.81 4.26
C ASP A 39 9.88 2.07 4.53
N PHE A 40 9.05 1.76 3.54
CA PHE A 40 7.60 1.79 3.69
C PHE A 40 6.88 0.79 2.78
N LEU A 41 5.63 0.54 3.14
CA LEU A 41 4.64 -0.24 2.41
C LEU A 41 3.30 0.50 2.50
N ALA A 42 2.64 0.72 1.37
CA ALA A 42 1.34 1.36 1.28
C ALA A 42 0.42 0.58 0.33
N VAL A 43 -0.81 0.34 0.75
CA VAL A 43 -1.86 -0.25 -0.08
C VAL A 43 -3.01 0.75 -0.14
N GLY A 44 -3.51 1.02 -1.33
CA GLY A 44 -4.58 1.98 -1.54
C GLY A 44 -5.28 1.83 -2.88
N LEU A 45 -6.18 2.76 -3.15
CA LEU A 45 -6.79 2.95 -4.46
C LEU A 45 -6.22 4.20 -5.12
N ASN A 46 -5.94 4.07 -6.42
CA ASN A 46 -5.64 5.19 -7.31
C ASN A 46 -6.57 5.07 -8.53
N GLN A 47 -7.45 6.05 -8.75
CA GLN A 47 -8.43 6.05 -9.83
C GLN A 47 -9.32 4.79 -9.87
N GLY A 48 -9.63 4.22 -8.71
CA GLY A 48 -10.45 3.02 -8.53
C GLY A 48 -9.66 1.71 -8.60
N TYR A 49 -8.37 1.75 -8.91
CA TYR A 49 -7.53 0.56 -9.05
C TYR A 49 -6.68 0.33 -7.80
N LEU A 50 -6.61 -0.93 -7.37
CA LEU A 50 -5.74 -1.34 -6.27
C LEU A 50 -4.28 -1.07 -6.63
N THR A 51 -3.59 -0.35 -5.76
CA THR A 51 -2.20 0.05 -5.92
C THR A 51 -1.42 -0.32 -4.67
N LEU A 52 -0.24 -0.90 -4.87
CA LEU A 52 0.77 -1.17 -3.86
C LEU A 52 1.96 -0.24 -4.15
N ALA A 53 2.34 0.59 -3.19
CA ALA A 53 3.57 1.38 -3.24
C ALA A 53 4.50 0.92 -2.11
N TYR A 54 5.79 0.80 -2.39
CA TYR A 54 6.77 0.38 -1.38
C TYR A 54 8.17 0.92 -1.67
N ASN A 55 8.95 1.10 -0.61
CA ASN A 55 10.40 1.27 -0.66
C ASN A 55 11.02 0.33 0.38
N LEU A 56 12.07 -0.39 -0.01
CA LEU A 56 12.81 -1.34 0.84
C LEU A 56 14.30 -0.95 0.92
N GLY A 57 14.59 0.35 0.80
CA GLY A 57 15.94 0.92 0.89
C GLY A 57 16.63 1.12 -0.46
N SER A 58 15.91 1.10 -1.58
CA SER A 58 16.49 1.29 -2.94
C SER A 58 15.64 2.19 -3.86
N GLY A 59 14.68 2.91 -3.28
CA GLY A 59 13.75 3.77 -4.00
C GLY A 59 12.35 3.19 -4.10
N GLU A 60 11.40 4.06 -4.42
CA GLU A 60 9.98 3.73 -4.51
C GLU A 60 9.65 2.88 -5.75
N ALA A 61 8.83 1.85 -5.54
CA ALA A 61 8.17 1.10 -6.58
C ALA A 61 6.65 1.18 -6.41
N ILE A 62 5.92 1.35 -7.52
CA ILE A 62 4.46 1.42 -7.56
C ILE A 62 3.94 0.31 -8.48
N LEU A 63 3.06 -0.53 -7.95
CA LEU A 63 2.42 -1.64 -8.66
C LEU A 63 0.91 -1.45 -8.68
N ARG A 64 0.32 -1.43 -9.87
CA ARG A 64 -1.14 -1.49 -10.05
C ARG A 64 -1.58 -2.94 -10.23
N TYR A 65 -2.53 -3.39 -9.42
CA TYR A 65 -3.14 -4.69 -9.59
C TYR A 65 -4.23 -4.61 -10.67
N ASN A 66 -3.94 -5.25 -11.80
CA ASN A 66 -4.82 -5.45 -12.96
C ASN A 66 -5.66 -4.21 -13.35
N LEU A 67 -6.77 -4.42 -14.09
CA LEU A 67 -7.68 -3.37 -14.54
C LEU A 67 -9.07 -3.48 -13.89
N THR A 68 -9.20 -4.19 -12.78
CA THR A 68 -10.45 -4.28 -12.02
C THR A 68 -10.58 -3.06 -11.12
N ARG A 69 -11.71 -2.36 -11.24
CA ARG A 69 -12.07 -1.26 -10.35
C ARG A 69 -12.72 -1.78 -9.07
N LEU A 70 -12.41 -1.15 -7.93
CA LEU A 70 -12.86 -1.55 -6.59
C LEU A 70 -13.66 -0.44 -5.86
N ASP A 71 -14.01 0.62 -6.59
CA ASP A 71 -14.78 1.78 -6.12
C ASP A 71 -16.27 1.70 -6.49
N ASP A 72 -16.82 0.49 -6.52
CA ASP A 72 -18.19 0.15 -6.94
C ASP A 72 -19.19 0.04 -5.76
N ASP A 73 -18.77 0.43 -4.54
CA ASP A 73 -19.53 0.25 -3.29
C ASP A 73 -19.91 -1.21 -2.98
N LEU A 74 -19.14 -2.17 -3.50
CA LEU A 74 -19.24 -3.58 -3.12
C LEU A 74 -18.10 -3.99 -2.18
N TRP A 75 -18.31 -5.12 -1.49
CA TRP A 75 -17.29 -5.69 -0.62
C TRP A 75 -16.23 -6.43 -1.44
N HIS A 76 -14.98 -6.00 -1.29
CA HIS A 76 -13.82 -6.66 -1.89
C HIS A 76 -12.95 -7.31 -0.84
N ARG A 77 -12.20 -8.34 -1.23
CA ARG A 77 -11.12 -8.91 -0.43
C ARG A 77 -9.82 -8.79 -1.21
N ILE A 78 -8.80 -8.25 -0.56
CA ILE A 78 -7.44 -8.20 -1.10
C ILE A 78 -6.51 -9.08 -0.27
N ARG A 79 -5.53 -9.68 -0.93
CA ARG A 79 -4.43 -10.39 -0.30
C ARG A 79 -3.11 -9.95 -0.92
N VAL A 80 -2.20 -9.44 -0.10
CA VAL A 80 -0.82 -9.11 -0.49
C VAL A 80 0.08 -10.17 0.14
N VAL A 81 0.92 -10.83 -0.67
CA VAL A 81 1.80 -11.96 -0.29
C VAL A 81 3.19 -11.81 -0.88
#